data_AF-A0A519S9U0-F1
#
_entry.id   AF-A0A519S9U0-F1
#
_cell.length_a   1.000
_cell.length_b   1.000
_cell.length_c   1.000
_cell.angle_alpha   90.00
_cell.angle_beta   90.00
_cell.angle_gamma   90.00
#
_symmetry.space_group_name_H-M   'P 1'
#
loop_
_entity.id
_entity.type
_entity.pdbx_description
1 polymer ?
#
loop_
_entity_poly.entity_id
_entity_poly.type
_entity_poly.pdbx_seq_one_letter_code
_entity_poly.pdbx_strand_id
1 'polypeptide(L)'
;YRSPGDGQVDFKTIFSKLAQYDFKGWAVMEWECCIKNQEDGAREGSEFIQKHIINVTEKAFDDFAASGSDSAFNKKILGLQD
;
A
#
# COMPACT_ATOMS: atom_id res chain seq x y z
N TYR A 1 23.13 -12.86 6.24
CA TYR A 1 21.77 -13.26 5.84
C TYR A 1 20.94 -12.00 5.68
N ARG A 2 20.24 -11.84 4.54
CA ARG A 2 19.30 -10.74 4.31
C ARG A 2 18.16 -11.26 3.43
N SER A 3 17.26 -12.07 3.98
CA SER A 3 15.97 -12.27 3.29
C SER A 3 15.20 -10.94 3.27
N PRO A 4 14.20 -10.81 2.38
CA PRO A 4 13.33 -9.64 2.38
C PRO A 4 12.77 -9.37 3.78
N GLY A 5 13.00 -8.15 4.30
CA GLY A 5 12.58 -7.74 5.65
C GLY A 5 13.68 -7.77 6.72
N ASP A 6 14.77 -8.53 6.54
CA ASP A 6 15.88 -8.61 7.52
C ASP A 6 16.97 -7.55 7.31
N GLY A 7 16.74 -6.62 6.38
CA GLY A 7 17.68 -5.58 5.99
C GLY A 7 17.14 -4.16 6.21
N GLN A 8 17.83 -3.19 5.62
CA GLN A 8 17.52 -1.76 5.73
C GLN A 8 16.71 -1.23 4.54
N VAL A 9 16.32 -2.10 3.60
CA VAL A 9 15.55 -1.71 2.41
C VAL A 9 14.13 -1.33 2.84
N ASP A 10 13.70 -0.12 2.45
CA ASP A 10 12.35 0.36 2.71
C ASP A 10 11.34 -0.18 1.68
N PHE A 11 10.96 -1.44 1.87
CA PHE A 11 9.98 -2.11 1.01
C PHE A 11 8.59 -1.45 1.08
N LYS A 12 8.21 -0.85 2.20
CA LYS A 12 6.91 -0.17 2.33
C LYS A 12 6.81 0.98 1.32
N THR A 13 7.81 1.86 1.32
CA THR A 13 7.83 3.00 0.38
C THR A 13 7.90 2.53 -1.08
N ILE A 14 8.68 1.48 -1.37
CA ILE A 14 8.78 0.93 -2.74
C ILE A 14 7.41 0.45 -3.23
N PHE A 15 6.74 -0.42 -2.47
CA PHE A 15 5.43 -0.96 -2.87
C PHE A 15 4.35 0.13 -2.92
N SER A 16 4.38 1.11 -2.02
CA SER A 16 3.49 2.29 -2.09
C SER A 16 3.67 3.09 -3.38
N LYS A 17 4.91 3.31 -3.83
CA LYS A 17 5.17 4.00 -5.10
C LYS A 17 4.75 3.18 -6.31
N LEU A 18 5.01 1.87 -6.32
CA LEU A 18 4.58 1.00 -7.41
C LEU A 18 3.05 0.99 -7.55
N ALA A 19 2.33 0.95 -6.42
CA ALA A 19 0.88 1.08 -6.41
C ALA A 19 0.41 2.49 -6.88
N GLN A 20 1.09 3.55 -6.44
CA GLN A 20 0.79 4.93 -6.87
C GLN A 20 0.94 5.11 -8.39
N TYR A 21 1.92 4.43 -9.00
CA TYR A 21 2.19 4.53 -10.43
C TYR A 21 1.42 3.50 -11.27
N ASP A 22 0.48 2.77 -10.66
CA ASP A 22 -0.30 1.70 -11.31
C ASP A 22 0.57 0.68 -12.06
N PHE A 23 1.73 0.35 -11.48
CA PHE A 23 2.68 -0.56 -12.10
C PHE A 23 2.10 -1.99 -12.18
N LYS A 24 2.03 -2.55 -13.39
CA LYS A 24 1.40 -3.86 -13.67
C LYS A 24 2.35 -5.06 -13.64
N GLY A 25 3.63 -4.85 -13.32
CA GLY A 25 4.62 -5.92 -13.30
C GLY A 25 4.48 -6.85 -12.09
N TRP A 26 5.22 -7.94 -12.11
CA TRP A 26 5.22 -8.92 -11.02
C TRP A 26 6.29 -8.58 -9.98
N ALA A 27 5.95 -8.80 -8.71
CA ALA A 27 6.94 -8.80 -7.64
C ALA A 27 7.63 -10.17 -7.61
N VAL A 28 8.84 -10.24 -8.20
CA VAL A 28 9.66 -11.46 -8.25
C VAL A 28 10.74 -11.38 -7.19
N MET A 29 10.92 -12.46 -6.42
CA MET A 29 12.02 -12.59 -5.47
C MET A 29 13.16 -13.38 -6.11
N GLU A 30 14.28 -12.72 -6.33
CA GLU A 30 15.57 -13.40 -6.47
C GLU A 30 16.16 -13.57 -5.07
N TRP A 31 16.51 -14.80 -4.71
CA TRP A 31 16.89 -15.13 -3.35
C TRP A 31 18.27 -15.79 -3.31
N GLU A 32 19.13 -15.25 -2.46
CA GLU A 32 20.42 -15.86 -2.12
C GLU A 32 20.57 -15.96 -0.59
N CYS A 33 21.02 -17.13 -0.13
CA CYS A 33 21.38 -17.32 1.27
C CYS A 33 22.35 -18.48 1.43
N CYS A 34 23.35 -18.30 2.29
CA CYS A 34 24.30 -19.35 2.69
C CYS A 34 23.97 -20.04 4.02
N ILE A 35 22.86 -19.67 4.69
CA ILE A 35 22.51 -20.13 6.05
C ILE A 35 21.16 -20.87 6.08
N LYS A 36 20.11 -20.26 5.51
CA LYS A 36 18.75 -20.82 5.48
C LYS A 36 18.61 -21.79 4.30
N ASN A 37 17.77 -22.81 4.45
CA ASN A 37 17.39 -23.67 3.32
C ASN A 37 16.51 -22.91 2.32
N GLN A 38 16.43 -23.41 1.10
CA GLN A 38 15.71 -22.74 0.01
C GLN A 38 14.19 -22.73 0.22
N GLU A 39 13.61 -23.79 0.82
CA GLU A 39 12.17 -23.93 0.97
C GLU A 39 11.59 -22.94 1.99
N ASP A 40 12.29 -22.72 3.11
CA ASP A 40 11.89 -21.75 4.12
C ASP A 40 12.10 -20.33 3.62
N GLY A 41 13.20 -20.06 2.91
CA GLY A 41 13.42 -18.78 2.24
C GLY A 41 12.32 -18.43 1.24
N ALA A 42 11.93 -19.39 0.40
CA ALA A 42 10.86 -19.22 -0.58
C ALA A 42 9.49 -18.97 0.10
N ARG A 43 9.17 -19.74 1.16
CA ARG A 43 7.91 -19.62 1.89
C ARG A 43 7.76 -18.26 2.56
N GLU A 44 8.76 -17.86 3.33
CA GLU A 44 8.77 -16.58 4.03
C GLU A 44 8.77 -15.40 3.05
N GLY A 45 9.56 -15.49 1.98
CA GLY A 45 9.63 -14.45 0.95
C GLY A 45 8.33 -14.26 0.19
N SER A 46 7.62 -15.35 -0.12
CA SER A 46 6.29 -15.30 -0.75
C SER A 46 5.29 -14.58 0.15
N GLU A 47 5.23 -14.95 1.44
CA GLU A 47 4.36 -14.27 2.40
C GLU A 47 4.74 -12.80 2.60
N PHE A 48 6.04 -12.48 2.62
CA PHE A 48 6.54 -11.12 2.74
C PHE A 48 6.05 -10.25 1.57
N ILE A 49 6.22 -10.73 0.33
CA ILE A 49 5.75 -10.02 -0.87
C ILE A 49 4.24 -9.84 -0.83
N GLN A 50 3.49 -10.90 -0.51
CA GLN A 50 2.04 -10.85 -0.45
C GLN A 50 1.53 -9.79 0.54
N LYS A 51 2.18 -9.66 1.71
CA LYS A 51 1.84 -8.65 2.73
C LYS A 51 2.13 -7.22 2.29
N HIS A 52 3.01 -7.00 1.30
CA HIS A 52 3.35 -5.67 0.80
C HIS A 52 2.55 -5.25 -0.44
N ILE A 53 1.89 -6.18 -1.14
CA ILE A 53 1.02 -5.85 -2.26
C ILE A 53 -0.18 -5.05 -1.75
N ILE A 54 -0.40 -3.87 -2.34
CA ILE A 54 -1.47 -2.95 -1.97
C ILE A 54 -2.65 -3.17 -2.94
N ASN A 55 -3.81 -3.51 -2.39
CA ASN A 55 -5.06 -3.45 -3.14
C ASN A 55 -5.52 -2.00 -3.25
N VAL A 56 -5.33 -1.39 -4.43
CA VAL A 56 -5.63 0.03 -4.66
C VAL A 56 -7.14 0.30 -4.59
N THR A 57 -7.52 1.47 -4.10
CA THR A 57 -8.93 1.90 -4.05
C THR A 57 -9.47 2.16 -5.46
N GLU A 58 -10.69 1.72 -5.72
CA GLU A 58 -11.41 2.03 -6.97
C GLU A 58 -12.01 3.45 -6.97
N LYS A 59 -12.13 4.07 -5.79
CA LYS A 59 -12.73 5.39 -5.61
C LYS A 59 -11.66 6.47 -5.62
N ALA A 60 -11.88 7.51 -6.43
CA ALA A 60 -11.09 8.73 -6.36
C ALA A 60 -11.34 9.43 -5.01
N PHE A 61 -10.29 10.04 -4.46
CA PHE A 61 -10.39 10.74 -3.17
C PHE A 61 -11.40 11.91 -3.23
N ASP A 62 -11.48 12.59 -4.36
CA ASP A 62 -12.39 13.72 -4.57
C ASP A 62 -13.87 13.32 -4.52
N ASP A 63 -14.21 12.09 -4.95
CA ASP A 63 -15.59 11.58 -4.88
C ASP A 63 -16.06 11.35 -3.43
N PHE A 64 -15.14 11.18 -2.48
CA PHE A 64 -15.45 11.13 -1.05
C PHE A 64 -15.66 12.53 -0.46
N ALA A 65 -14.88 13.52 -0.91
CA ALA A 65 -15.00 14.91 -0.47
C ALA A 65 -16.18 15.65 -1.12
N ALA A 66 -16.69 15.14 -2.25
CA ALA A 66 -17.87 15.65 -2.95
C ALA A 66 -19.18 15.27 -2.24
N SER A 67 -19.31 15.50 -0.93
CA SER A 67 -20.64 15.79 -0.39
C SER A 67 -21.05 17.11 -1.04
N GLY A 68 -22.00 17.07 -1.98
CA GLY A 68 -22.45 18.26 -2.70
C GLY A 68 -22.57 19.46 -1.75
N SER A 69 -22.02 20.61 -2.16
CA SER A 69 -21.91 21.80 -1.33
C SER A 69 -23.30 22.37 -0.99
N ASP A 70 -23.94 21.77 0.01
CA ASP A 70 -25.19 22.25 0.57
C ASP A 70 -24.87 23.38 1.55
N SER A 71 -25.01 24.60 1.05
CA SER A 71 -24.79 25.80 1.86
C SER A 71 -25.69 25.85 3.08
N ALA A 72 -26.90 25.27 3.05
CA ALA A 72 -27.80 25.26 4.21
C ALA A 72 -27.32 24.28 5.28
N PHE A 73 -26.87 23.08 4.87
CA PHE A 73 -26.22 22.11 5.75
C PHE A 73 -24.93 22.67 6.37
N ASN A 74 -24.09 23.32 5.56
CA ASN A 74 -22.86 23.95 6.03
C ASN A 74 -23.13 25.08 7.03
N LYS A 75 -24.12 25.95 6.75
CA LYS A 75 -24.54 27.02 7.68
C LYS A 75 -25.10 26.46 8.99
N LYS A 76 -25.83 25.34 8.94
CA LYS A 76 -26.33 24.63 10.14
C LYS A 76 -25.19 24.09 11.00
N ILE A 77 -24.18 23.44 10.39
CA ILE A 77 -23.00 22.95 11.12
C ILE A 77 -22.21 24.11 11.74
N LEU A 78 -22.10 25.23 11.02
CA LEU A 78 -21.36 26.41 11.47
C LEU A 78 -22.15 27.30 12.46
N GLY A 79 -23.39 26.95 12.81
CA GLY A 79 -24.22 27.74 13.74
C GLY A 79 -24.65 29.10 13.19
N LEU A 80 -24.66 29.28 11.87
CA LEU A 80 -25.00 30.52 11.17
C LEU A 80 -26.48 30.58 10.77
N GLN A 81 -27.37 30.05 11.62
CA GLN A 81 -28.81 30.10 11.37
C GLN A 81 -29.38 31.41 11.93
N ASP A 82 -29.94 32.25 11.06
CA ASP A 82 -30.86 33.33 11.45
C ASP A 82 -32.23 32.74 11.85
#